data_AF-A0A8J7CI59-F1
#
_entry.id   AF-A0A8J7CI59-F1
#
_cell.length_a   1.000
_cell.length_b   1.000
_cell.length_c   1.000
_cell.angle_alpha   90.00
_cell.angle_beta   90.00
_cell.angle_gamma   90.00
#
_symmetry.space_group_name_H-M   'P 1'
#
loop_
_entity.id
_entity.type
_entity.pdbx_description
1 polymer ?
#
loop_
_entity_poly.entity_id
_entity_poly.type
_entity_poly.pdbx_seq_one_letter_code
_entity_poly.pdbx_strand_id
1 'polypeptide(L)'
;MVRLEVQRSDDKTHQESAEGLMVSSFLDHDSGIVATVFVNWVETGVPVELEVNGFEAVDWIPYVTTNDLELAAQRSVTAGNTILIPARSVVTLVGRVNPAEERSAKGD
;
A
#
# COMPACT_ATOMS: atom_id res chain seq x y z
N MET A 1 -6.58 14.68 2.90
CA MET A 1 -6.02 13.60 2.05
C MET A 1 -5.98 14.00 0.58
N VAL A 2 -4.83 13.79 -0.07
CA VAL A 2 -4.62 13.91 -1.53
C VAL A 2 -4.34 12.53 -2.13
N ARG A 3 -4.69 12.32 -3.39
CA ARG A 3 -4.37 11.08 -4.10
C ARG A 3 -2.90 11.08 -4.50
N LEU A 4 -2.20 9.99 -4.22
CA LEU A 4 -0.84 9.75 -4.70
C LEU A 4 -0.88 9.07 -6.07
N GLU A 5 0.12 9.36 -6.89
CA GLU A 5 0.41 8.53 -8.06
C GLU A 5 0.88 7.15 -7.59
N VAL A 6 0.37 6.10 -8.25
CA VAL A 6 0.80 4.72 -7.98
C VAL A 6 1.52 4.21 -9.22
N GLN A 7 2.77 3.80 -9.02
CA GLN A 7 3.57 3.13 -10.03
C GLN A 7 3.58 1.64 -9.76
N ARG A 8 3.44 0.83 -10.81
CA ARG A 8 3.44 -0.63 -10.72
C ARG A 8 4.70 -1.15 -11.38
N SER A 9 5.27 -2.21 -10.81
CA SER A 9 6.45 -2.91 -11.33
C SER A 9 6.12 -4.20 -12.07
N ASP A 10 4.84 -4.56 -12.19
CA ASP A 10 4.39 -5.83 -12.76
C ASP A 10 4.01 -5.77 -14.25
N ASP A 11 4.34 -4.66 -14.93
CA ASP A 11 4.12 -4.39 -16.37
C ASP A 11 2.66 -4.59 -16.86
N LYS A 12 1.69 -4.69 -15.94
CA LYS A 12 0.29 -4.89 -16.30
C LYS A 12 -0.32 -3.63 -16.89
N THR A 13 -1.07 -3.82 -17.97
CA THR A 13 -1.91 -2.77 -18.55
C THR A 13 -3.02 -2.35 -17.59
N HIS A 14 -3.69 -1.23 -17.89
CA HIS A 14 -4.86 -0.80 -17.14
C HIS A 14 -5.99 -1.82 -17.16
N GLN A 15 -6.19 -2.52 -18.29
CA GLN A 15 -7.22 -3.54 -18.40
C GLN A 15 -6.89 -4.76 -17.53
N GLU A 16 -5.66 -5.29 -17.61
CA GLU A 16 -5.23 -6.42 -16.77
C GLU A 16 -5.24 -6.07 -15.27
N SER A 17 -5.02 -4.80 -14.92
CA SER A 17 -5.15 -4.32 -13.55
C SER A 17 -6.62 -4.30 -13.09
N ALA A 18 -7.55 -3.86 -13.95
CA ALA A 18 -8.97 -3.79 -13.65
C ALA A 18 -9.60 -5.19 -13.48
N GLU A 19 -9.12 -6.18 -14.23
CA GLU A 19 -9.52 -7.58 -14.11
C GLU A 19 -8.74 -8.35 -13.04
N GLY A 20 -7.69 -7.72 -12.48
CA GLY A 20 -6.70 -8.33 -11.59
C GLY A 20 -6.65 -7.70 -10.20
N LEU A 21 -5.53 -7.03 -9.93
CA LEU A 21 -5.29 -6.28 -8.69
C LEU A 21 -5.32 -4.79 -9.00
N MET A 22 -6.31 -4.07 -8.47
CA MET A 22 -6.38 -2.62 -8.51
C MET A 22 -5.74 -2.02 -7.25
N VAL A 23 -5.21 -0.81 -7.38
CA VAL A 23 -4.57 -0.09 -6.28
C VAL A 23 -4.82 1.42 -6.38
N SER A 24 -5.02 2.07 -5.23
CA SER A 24 -5.03 3.52 -5.11
C SER A 24 -4.46 3.93 -3.76
N SER A 25 -3.74 5.04 -3.70
CA SER A 25 -3.10 5.52 -2.48
C SER A 25 -3.43 6.97 -2.21
N PHE A 26 -3.50 7.31 -0.92
CA PHE A 26 -3.85 8.64 -0.44
C PHE A 26 -2.93 9.04 0.71
N LEU A 27 -2.52 10.30 0.74
CA LEU A 27 -1.70 10.88 1.81
C LEU A 27 -2.46 12.00 2.50
N ASP A 28 -2.49 11.96 3.82
CA ASP A 28 -2.86 13.09 4.65
C ASP A 28 -1.60 13.84 5.10
N HIS A 29 -1.36 15.03 4.55
CA HIS A 29 -0.14 15.79 4.80
C HIS A 29 -0.01 16.26 6.25
N ASP A 30 -1.12 16.56 6.91
CA ASP A 30 -1.11 17.10 8.28
C ASP A 30 -0.71 16.03 9.31
N SER A 31 -1.18 14.79 9.12
CA SER A 31 -0.96 13.68 10.06
C SER A 31 0.12 12.70 9.63
N GLY A 32 0.62 12.83 8.39
CA GLY A 32 1.54 11.89 7.76
C GLY A 32 0.92 10.51 7.50
N ILE A 33 -0.42 10.37 7.56
CA ILE A 33 -1.08 9.09 7.35
C ILE A 33 -1.17 8.81 5.86
N VAL A 34 -0.67 7.65 5.45
CA VAL A 34 -0.86 7.10 4.11
C VAL A 34 -1.84 5.92 4.18
N ALA A 35 -2.82 5.92 3.28
CA ALA A 35 -3.79 4.84 3.12
C ALA A 35 -3.73 4.33 1.68
N THR A 36 -3.42 3.05 1.51
CA THR A 36 -3.38 2.38 0.22
C THR A 36 -4.46 1.31 0.17
N VAL A 37 -5.38 1.42 -0.78
CA VAL A 37 -6.47 0.49 -0.98
C VAL A 37 -6.13 -0.42 -2.15
N PHE A 38 -6.12 -1.72 -1.89
CA PHE A 38 -6.05 -2.77 -2.89
C PHE A 38 -7.43 -3.40 -3.06
N VAL A 39 -7.80 -3.66 -4.31
CA VAL A 39 -8.95 -4.52 -4.64
C VAL A 39 -8.41 -5.69 -5.45
N ASN A 40 -8.42 -6.88 -4.86
CA ASN A 40 -8.02 -8.09 -5.53
C ASN A 40 -9.25 -8.80 -6.08
N TRP A 41 -9.47 -8.71 -7.38
CA TRP A 41 -10.58 -9.36 -8.05
C TRP A 41 -10.28 -10.82 -8.42
N VAL A 42 -9.04 -11.29 -8.33
CA VAL A 42 -8.70 -12.66 -8.72
C VAL A 42 -9.01 -13.67 -7.62
N GLU A 43 -8.99 -14.96 -7.98
CA GLU A 43 -9.28 -16.09 -7.09
C GLU A 43 -8.06 -16.57 -6.31
N THR A 44 -6.92 -15.90 -6.45
CA THR A 44 -5.67 -16.20 -5.77
C THR A 44 -5.17 -15.01 -4.97
N GLY A 45 -4.39 -15.28 -3.92
CA GLY A 45 -3.69 -14.22 -3.21
C GLY A 45 -2.61 -13.60 -4.09
N VAL A 46 -2.47 -12.28 -4.05
CA VAL A 46 -1.46 -11.55 -4.82
C VAL A 46 -0.42 -10.97 -3.84
N PRO A 47 0.85 -11.41 -3.92
CA PRO A 47 1.92 -10.81 -3.13
C PRO A 47 2.25 -9.42 -3.66
N VAL A 48 2.38 -8.45 -2.76
CA VAL A 48 2.78 -7.07 -3.08
C VAL A 48 3.88 -6.62 -2.13
N GLU A 49 4.81 -5.85 -2.65
CA GLU A 49 5.74 -5.05 -1.87
C GLU A 49 5.37 -3.58 -2.09
N LEU A 50 5.43 -2.78 -1.04
CA LEU A 50 5.01 -1.38 -1.09
C LEU A 50 6.11 -0.49 -0.52
N GLU A 51 6.48 0.50 -1.32
CA GLU A 51 7.38 1.58 -0.94
C GLU A 51 6.68 2.92 -1.17
N VAL A 52 7.04 3.93 -0.39
CA VAL A 52 6.56 5.30 -0.57
C VAL A 52 7.75 6.19 -0.87
N ASN A 53 7.90 6.57 -2.15
CA ASN A 53 9.05 7.36 -2.61
C ASN A 53 9.17 8.69 -1.86
N GLY A 54 10.38 8.99 -1.37
CA GLY A 54 10.67 10.22 -0.62
C GLY A 54 10.32 10.16 0.87
N PHE A 55 9.90 9.00 1.37
CA PHE A 55 9.58 8.79 2.79
C PHE A 55 10.34 7.60 3.36
N GLU A 56 10.49 7.58 4.68
CA GLU A 56 11.08 6.42 5.37
C GLU A 56 10.15 5.20 5.39
N ALA A 57 10.73 4.04 5.66
CA ALA A 57 10.02 2.77 5.81
C ALA A 57 8.88 2.87 6.84
N VAL A 58 7.68 2.47 6.42
CA VAL A 58 6.45 2.58 7.21
C VAL A 58 5.99 1.21 7.70
N ASP A 59 5.70 1.08 8.99
CA ASP A 59 4.93 -0.06 9.48
C ASP A 59 3.47 0.08 9.00
N TRP A 60 2.97 -0.96 8.34
CA TRP A 60 1.63 -1.01 7.79
C TRP A 60 0.68 -1.76 8.72
N ILE A 61 -0.55 -1.28 8.86
CA ILE A 61 -1.66 -2.01 9.48
C ILE A 61 -2.66 -2.36 8.37
N PRO A 62 -2.80 -3.64 7.99
CA PRO A 62 -3.80 -4.05 7.03
C PRO A 62 -5.19 -4.12 7.65
N TYR A 63 -6.19 -3.60 6.95
CA TYR A 63 -7.61 -3.79 7.23
C TYR A 63 -8.22 -4.56 6.07
N VAL A 64 -8.77 -5.74 6.34
CA VAL A 64 -9.21 -6.69 5.31
C VAL A 64 -10.72 -6.78 5.30
N THR A 65 -11.30 -6.62 4.12
CA THR A 65 -12.70 -6.91 3.84
C THR A 65 -12.79 -8.06 2.82
N THR A 66 -13.50 -9.11 3.18
CA THR A 66 -13.83 -10.26 2.34
C THR A 66 -15.33 -10.56 2.50
N ASN A 67 -15.81 -11.69 1.98
CA ASN A 67 -17.17 -12.15 2.28
C ASN A 67 -17.42 -12.44 3.77
N ASP A 68 -16.36 -12.77 4.52
CA ASP A 68 -16.44 -13.23 5.91
C ASP A 68 -15.82 -12.25 6.91
N LEU A 69 -15.13 -11.21 6.43
CA LEU A 69 -14.43 -10.22 7.25
C LEU A 69 -14.90 -8.82 6.86
N GLU A 70 -15.22 -8.00 7.85
CA GLU A 70 -15.64 -6.61 7.67
C GLU A 70 -14.59 -5.69 8.26
N LEU A 71 -13.74 -5.10 7.40
CA LEU A 71 -12.67 -4.16 7.80
C LEU A 71 -11.81 -4.68 8.97
N ALA A 72 -11.52 -5.98 8.97
CA ALA A 72 -10.85 -6.65 10.06
C ALA A 72 -9.37 -6.25 10.10
N ALA A 73 -8.96 -5.60 11.20
CA ALA A 73 -7.56 -5.24 11.43
C ALA A 73 -6.69 -6.49 11.55
N GLN A 74 -5.56 -6.50 10.86
CA GLN A 74 -4.56 -7.55 10.88
C GLN A 74 -3.33 -7.12 11.67
N ARG A 75 -2.42 -8.07 11.89
CA ARG A 75 -1.12 -7.77 12.48
C ARG A 75 -0.36 -6.78 11.60
N SER A 76 0.33 -5.84 12.24
CA SER A 76 1.20 -4.90 11.54
C SER A 76 2.30 -5.63 10.75
N VAL A 77 2.61 -5.11 9.57
CA VAL A 77 3.65 -5.61 8.67
C VAL A 77 4.70 -4.52 8.46
N THR A 78 5.95 -4.86 8.72
CA THR A 78 7.09 -3.96 8.50
C THR A 78 7.26 -3.66 7.02
N ALA A 79 7.61 -2.41 6.70
CA ALA A 79 7.95 -2.00 5.34
C ALA A 79 9.07 -2.85 4.71
N GLY A 80 9.04 -2.99 3.38
CA GLY A 80 9.94 -3.85 2.62
C GLY A 80 9.61 -5.35 2.70
N ASN A 81 8.65 -5.76 3.55
CA ASN A 81 8.15 -7.12 3.51
C ASN A 81 7.05 -7.27 2.46
N THR A 82 7.01 -8.44 1.83
CA THR A 82 5.89 -8.84 0.99
C THR A 82 4.61 -9.00 1.82
N ILE A 83 3.55 -8.32 1.41
CA ILE A 83 2.20 -8.39 1.97
C ILE A 83 1.35 -9.21 1.00
N LEU A 84 0.63 -10.21 1.50
CA LEU A 84 -0.31 -10.97 0.67
C LEU A 84 -1.68 -10.27 0.67
N ILE A 85 -2.14 -9.83 -0.50
CA ILE A 85 -3.52 -9.35 -0.68
C ILE A 85 -4.41 -10.58 -0.97
N PRO A 86 -5.34 -10.97 -0.08
CA PRO A 86 -6.13 -12.19 -0.25
C PRO A 86 -6.97 -12.18 -1.52
N ALA A 87 -7.31 -13.37 -2.02
CA ALA A 87 -8.26 -13.52 -3.13
C ALA A 87 -9.60 -12.84 -2.82
N ARG A 88 -10.25 -12.27 -3.85
CA ARG A 88 -11.61 -11.68 -3.75
C ARG A 88 -11.78 -10.75 -2.54
N SER A 89 -10.86 -9.82 -2.36
CA SER A 89 -10.80 -8.97 -1.16
C SER A 89 -10.57 -7.50 -1.47
N VAL A 90 -10.94 -6.66 -0.50
CA VAL A 90 -10.48 -5.27 -0.41
C VAL A 90 -9.58 -5.16 0.80
N VAL A 91 -8.36 -4.66 0.61
CA VAL A 91 -7.40 -4.46 1.70
C VAL A 91 -6.99 -3.00 1.73
N THR A 92 -7.20 -2.36 2.87
CA THR A 92 -6.67 -1.01 3.14
C THR A 92 -5.43 -1.14 4.00
N LEU A 93 -4.26 -0.83 3.46
CA LEU A 93 -3.02 -0.68 4.22
C LEU A 93 -2.92 0.74 4.73
N VAL A 94 -2.88 0.90 6.05
CA VAL A 94 -2.70 2.20 6.70
C VAL A 94 -1.33 2.26 7.32
N GLY A 95 -0.59 3.34 7.07
CA GLY A 95 0.74 3.57 7.62
C GLY A 95 0.94 5.05 7.95
N ARG A 96 2.04 5.36 8.64
CA ARG A 96 2.49 6.73 8.87
C ARG A 96 3.85 6.93 8.20
N VAL A 97 3.93 7.91 7.30
CA VAL A 97 5.17 8.34 6.66
C VAL A 97 5.77 9.53 7.39
N ASN A 98 7.10 9.57 7.44
CA ASN A 98 7.87 10.77 7.73
C ASN A 98 8.68 11.12 6.48
N PRO A 99 8.81 12.40 6.11
CA PRO A 99 9.71 12.81 5.03
C PRO A 99 11.09 12.22 5.28
N ALA A 100 11.68 11.57 4.28
CA ALA A 100 13.07 11.15 4.41
C ALA A 100 13.91 12.40 4.67
N GLU A 101 14.70 12.42 5.74
CA GLU A 101 15.65 13.51 5.95
C GLU A 101 16.48 13.63 4.67
N GLU A 102 16.45 14.79 4.00
CA GLU A 102 17.44 15.10 2.99
C GLU A 102 18.79 14.89 3.67
N ARG A 103 19.49 13.80 3.33
CA ARG A 103 20.89 13.63 3.70
C ARG A 103 21.62 14.80 3.07
N SER A 104 21.72 15.90 3.81
CA SER A 104 22.59 17.02 3.49
C SER A 104 23.97 16.42 3.29
N ALA A 105 24.39 16.37 2.02
CA ALA A 105 25.78 16.18 1.67
C ALA A 105 26.54 17.38 2.25
N LYS A 106 26.92 17.28 3.51
CA LYS A 106 27.93 18.10 4.17
C LYS A 106 28.87 17.15 4.90
N GLY A 107 30.08 17.07 4.37
CA GLY A 107 31.22 16.28 4.87
C GLY A 107 31.93 15.68 3.66
N ASP A 108 33.13 16.11 3.25
CA ASP A 108 34.13 17.02 3.82
C ASP A 108 34.81 17.83 2.70
#